data_AF-A0A9E0XHT6-F1
#
_entry.id   AF-A0A9E0XHT6-F1
#
_cell.length_a   1.000
_cell.length_b   1.000
_cell.length_c   1.000
_cell.angle_alpha   90.00
_cell.angle_beta   90.00
_cell.angle_gamma   90.00
#
_symmetry.space_group_name_H-M   'P 1'
#
loop_
_entity.id
_entity.type
_entity.pdbx_description
1 polymer ?
#
loop_
_entity_poly.entity_id
_entity_poly.type
_entity_poly.pdbx_seq_one_letter_code
_entity_poly.pdbx_strand_id
1 'polypeptide(L)' 'MDLKKYLKKLPKKDVEKILDTIESLAKDPRPRWVEKLKSRPGYRTRAGNYRIIYTIDDGKLIVCVIDVDDRKDVYK' A
#
# COMPACT_ATOMS: atom_id res chain seq x y z
N MET A 1 13.02 4.37 2.68
CA MET A 1 12.54 3.44 3.74
C MET A 1 12.49 2.03 3.16
N ASP A 2 13.12 1.04 3.79
CA ASP A 2 13.13 -0.35 3.28
C ASP A 2 11.86 -1.08 3.75
N LEU A 3 10.95 -1.39 2.82
CA LEU A 3 9.67 -2.04 3.11
C LEU A 3 9.86 -3.37 3.85
N LYS A 4 10.92 -4.13 3.53
CA LYS A 4 11.20 -5.41 4.21
C LYS A 4 11.53 -5.21 5.69
N LYS A 5 12.28 -4.15 6.01
CA LYS A 5 12.60 -3.80 7.41
C LYS A 5 11.39 -3.25 8.15
N TYR A 6 10.50 -2.55 7.45
CA TYR A 6 9.26 -2.04 8.04
C TYR A 6 8.29 -3.17 8.40
N LEU A 7 8.01 -4.07 7.46
CA LEU A 7 7.10 -5.20 7.69
C LEU A 7 7.55 -6.10 8.85
N LYS A 8 8.87 -6.27 9.05
CA LYS A 8 9.42 -7.04 10.18
C LYS A 8 9.08 -6.47 11.56
N LYS A 9 8.74 -5.18 11.66
CA LYS A 9 8.37 -4.52 12.93
C LYS A 9 6.87 -4.60 13.23
N LEU A 10 6.06 -4.99 12.25
CA LEU A 10 4.61 -5.04 12.40
C LEU A 10 4.16 -6.39 13.00
N PRO A 11 3.01 -6.40 13.70
CA PRO A 11 2.37 -7.65 14.11
C PRO A 11 2.14 -8.57 12.91
N LYS A 12 2.33 -9.88 13.09
CA LYS A 12 2.20 -10.87 12.01
C LYS A 12 0.88 -10.76 11.24
N LYS A 13 -0.24 -10.57 11.96
CA LYS A 13 -1.58 -10.40 11.36
C LYS A 13 -1.69 -9.18 10.45
N ASP A 14 -0.96 -8.11 10.74
CA ASP A 14 -0.97 -6.91 9.92
C ASP A 14 -0.12 -7.11 8.66
N VAL A 15 1.02 -7.79 8.79
CA VAL A 15 1.86 -8.18 7.66
C VAL A 15 1.08 -9.06 6.69
N GLU A 16 0.36 -10.07 7.20
CA GLU A 16 -0.48 -10.96 6.39
C GLU A 16 -1.52 -10.17 5.60
N LYS A 17 -2.28 -9.28 6.25
CA LYS A 17 -3.27 -8.42 5.56
C LYS A 17 -2.67 -7.54 4.47
N ILE A 18 -1.49 -6.96 4.73
CA ILE A 18 -0.79 -6.14 3.75
C ILE A 18 -0.39 -6.99 2.54
N LEU A 19 0.18 -8.17 2.76
CA LEU A 19 0.60 -9.08 1.70
C LEU A 19 -0.60 -9.57 0.88
N ASP A 20 -1.68 -10.03 1.52
CA ASP A 20 -2.90 -10.48 0.85
C ASP A 20 -3.50 -9.40 -0.06
N THR A 21 -3.45 -8.15 0.41
CA THR A 21 -3.91 -6.99 -0.35
C THR A 21 -3.01 -6.76 -1.57
N ILE A 22 -1.68 -6.81 -1.39
CA ILE A 22 -0.71 -6.64 -2.49
C ILE A 22 -0.85 -7.75 -3.53
N GLU A 23 -1.01 -9.00 -3.10
CA GLU A 23 -1.24 -10.13 -4.00
C GLU A 23 -2.54 -9.99 -4.79
N SER A 24 -3.59 -9.48 -4.16
CA SER A 24 -4.85 -9.15 -4.85
C SER A 24 -4.65 -8.06 -5.90
N LEU A 25 -3.87 -7.02 -5.58
CA LEU A 25 -3.52 -5.95 -6.52
C LEU A 25 -2.60 -6.42 -7.66
N ALA A 26 -1.78 -7.44 -7.45
CA ALA A 26 -0.98 -8.01 -8.52
C ALA A 26 -1.84 -8.73 -9.57
N LYS A 27 -2.97 -9.32 -9.15
CA LYS A 27 -3.93 -10.00 -10.04
C LYS A 27 -4.87 -9.03 -10.74
N ASP A 28 -5.43 -8.10 -9.98
CA ASP A 28 -6.24 -6.99 -10.49
C ASP A 28 -5.69 -5.69 -9.90
N PRO A 29 -4.89 -4.93 -10.67
CA PRO A 29 -4.30 -3.68 -10.21
C PRO A 29 -5.29 -2.53 -10.06
N ARG A 30 -6.55 -2.64 -10.50
CA ARG A 30 -7.54 -1.56 -10.41
C ARG A 30 -8.92 -2.08 -10.00
N PRO A 31 -9.01 -2.78 -8.85
CA PRO A 31 -10.27 -3.32 -8.38
C PRO A 31 -11.16 -2.22 -7.83
N ARG A 32 -12.48 -2.48 -7.72
CA ARG A 32 -13.48 -1.46 -7.32
C ARG A 32 -13.26 -0.85 -5.93
N TRP A 33 -12.56 -1.53 -5.03
CA TRP A 33 -12.28 -1.07 -3.65
C TRP A 33 -11.01 -0.21 -3.54
N VAL A 34 -10.35 0.07 -4.67
CA VAL A 34 -9.24 1.01 -4.75
C VAL A 34 -9.74 2.40 -5.15
N GLU A 35 -9.20 3.43 -4.53
CA GLU A 35 -9.45 4.82 -4.88
C GLU A 35 -8.27 5.42 -5.65
N LYS A 36 -8.55 6.15 -6.73
CA LYS A 36 -7.53 6.96 -7.40
C LYS A 36 -7.16 8.18 -6.56
N LEU A 37 -5.87 8.50 -6.46
CA LEU A 37 -5.40 9.70 -5.77
C LEU A 37 -5.83 10.95 -6.56
N LYS A 38 -6.28 11.99 -5.86
CA LYS A 38 -6.76 13.23 -6.47
C LYS A 38 -5.64 14.18 -6.91
N SER A 39 -4.56 14.26 -6.15
CA SER A 39 -3.50 15.27 -6.33
C SER A 39 -2.26 14.77 -7.07
N ARG A 40 -2.12 13.46 -7.26
CA ARG A 40 -0.96 12.85 -7.95
C ARG A 40 -1.37 11.55 -8.65
N PRO A 41 -0.62 11.11 -9.67
CA PRO A 41 -0.79 9.79 -10.24
C PRO A 41 -0.66 8.70 -9.18
N GLY A 42 -1.52 7.70 -9.26
CA GLY A 42 -1.51 6.56 -8.36
C GLY A 42 -2.85 6.30 -7.71
N TYR A 43 -2.82 5.27 -6.87
CA TYR A 43 -3.97 4.63 -6.30
C TYR A 43 -3.73 4.43 -4.80
N ARG A 44 -4.83 4.32 -4.05
CA ARG A 44 -4.82 4.08 -2.62
C ARG A 44 -5.84 3.03 -2.26
N THR A 45 -5.48 2.17 -1.32
CA THR A 45 -6.40 1.26 -0.66
C THR A 45 -6.06 1.07 0.81
N ARG A 46 -6.96 0.44 1.57
CA ARG A 46 -6.75 0.09 2.98
C ARG A 46 -6.46 -1.40 3.13
N ALA A 47 -5.46 -1.71 3.94
CA ALA A 47 -5.16 -3.04 4.44
C ALA A 47 -5.19 -2.98 5.97
N GLY A 48 -6.38 -3.18 6.55
CA GLY A 48 -6.62 -2.98 7.99
C GLY A 48 -6.30 -1.54 8.44
N ASN A 49 -5.33 -1.41 9.35
CA ASN A 49 -4.87 -0.13 9.90
C ASN A 49 -3.86 0.60 9.00
N TYR A 50 -3.52 0.04 7.83
CA TYR A 50 -2.52 0.64 6.93
C TYR A 50 -3.19 1.11 5.64
N ARG A 51 -2.60 2.14 5.01
CA ARG A 51 -2.92 2.58 3.66
C ARG A 51 -1.81 2.14 2.71
N ILE A 52 -2.20 1.44 1.67
CA ILE A 52 -1.29 1.09 0.58
C ILE A 52 -1.49 2.13 -0.52
N ILE A 53 -0.43 2.83 -0.89
CA ILE A 53 -0.37 3.71 -2.05
C ILE A 53 0.47 3.02 -3.11
N TYR A 54 -0.02 2.97 -4.34
CA TYR A 54 0.73 2.33 -5.41
C TYR A 54 0.53 3.01 -6.76
N THR A 55 1.48 2.79 -7.65
CA THR A 55 1.40 3.18 -9.07
C THR A 55 1.62 1.95 -9.94
N ILE A 56 1.22 2.05 -11.20
CA ILE A 56 1.45 1.01 -12.20
C ILE A 56 2.31 1.68 -13.28
N ASP A 57 3.52 1.18 -13.45
CA ASP A 57 4.52 1.73 -14.38
C ASP A 57 5.04 0.60 -15.28
N ASP A 58 4.81 0.69 -16.58
CA ASP A 58 5.11 -0.36 -17.56
C ASP A 58 4.68 -1.78 -17.13
N GLY A 59 3.47 -1.89 -16.57
CA GLY A 59 2.91 -3.16 -16.07
C GLY A 59 3.48 -3.63 -14.73
N LYS A 60 4.41 -2.87 -14.13
CA LYS A 60 4.96 -3.15 -12.80
C LYS A 60 4.16 -2.41 -11.74
N LEU A 61 3.74 -3.14 -10.71
CA LEU A 61 3.07 -2.58 -9.54
C LEU A 61 4.14 -2.02 -8.58
N ILE A 62 4.23 -0.69 -8.46
CA ILE A 62 5.13 -0.03 -7.52
C ILE A 62 4.34 0.29 -6.25
N VAL A 63 4.64 -0.39 -5.15
CA VAL A 63 3.86 -0.34 -3.91
C VAL A 63 4.60 0.38 -2.79
N CYS A 64 3.89 1.28 -2.12
CA CYS A 64 4.28 1.96 -0.90
C CYS A 64 3.24 1.70 0.20
N VAL A 65 3.68 1.21 1.36
CA VAL A 65 2.80 0.96 2.51
C VAL A 65 3.01 2.05 3.54
N ILE A 66 1.92 2.68 3.99
CA ILE A 66 1.91 3.81 4.91
C ILE A 66 1.03 3.48 6.10
N ASP A 67 1.51 3.75 7.31
CA ASP A 67 0.69 3.66 8.52
C ASP A 67 -0.41 4.73 8.52
N VAL A 68 -1.60 4.40 9.00
CA VAL A 68 -2.70 5.37 9.11
C VAL A 68 -2.59 6.21 10.38
N ASP A 69 -1.88 5.72 11.40
CA ASP A 69 -1.74 6.42 12.69
C ASP A 69 -0.54 7.38 12.71
N ASP A 70 0.35 7.29 11.73
CA ASP A 70 1.43 8.26 11.56
C ASP A 70 0.84 9.54 10.93
N ARG A 71 0.28 10.40 11.78
CA ARG A 71 -0.16 11.76 11.41
C ARG A 71 1.02 12.66 10.98
N LYS A 72 2.25 12.16 10.99
CA LYS A 72 3.45 12.89 10.60
C LYS A 72 3.96 12.43 9.24
N ASP A 73 3.97 13.40 8.32
CA ASP A 73 4.79 13.46 7.12
C ASP A 73 4.79 12.24 6.19
N VAL A 74 3.86 12.27 5.23
CA VAL A 74 3.81 11.36 4.08
C VAL A 74 4.88 11.70 3.01
N TYR A 75 5.82 12.62 3.29
CA TYR A 75 6.89 12.95 2.34
C TYR A 75 8.23 13.25 3.03
N LYS A 76 9.11 12.25 3.01
CA LYS A 76 10.54 12.41 2.76
C LYS A 76 11.01 11.34 1.79
#